data_AF-A0A7C5WX59-F1
#
_entry.id   AF-A0A7C5WX59-F1
#
_cell.length_a   1.000
_cell.length_b   1.000
_cell.length_c   1.000
_cell.angle_alpha   90.00
_cell.angle_beta   90.00
_cell.angle_gamma   90.00
#
_symmetry.space_group_name_H-M   'P 1'
#
loop_
_entity.id
_entity.type
_entity.pdbx_description
1 polymer ?
#
loop_
_entity_poly.entity_id
_entity_poly.type
_entity_poly.pdbx_seq_one_letter_code
_entity_poly.pdbx_strand_id
1 'polypeptide(L)'
;KGHCYEVAVKGLAGGHSGVDIDKGIPSAIKVLGDYLYENGVTQLASLYAGERRNSIPANAVAIIRSESELLGRGDVTVRELKEQPSVLKEGTKIIDLIHAFKQGVRADNKELGIPDVSINLAIITTDEKGGLDIETSARAMDADALESLTEETVDFFEAYGFFVKVEDKYPAWKPDVSTFTDIVSEEMKKVFGTSKLMAIHAGLECGVIAEKYPTMKFASIGPTIRYPHSTREMVNIGSVEKTYLVLKEIIKSV
;
A
#
# COMPACT_ATOMS: atom_id res chain seq x y z
N LYS A 1 25.07 19.79 19.48
CA LYS A 1 24.74 21.05 18.74
C LYS A 1 24.92 20.71 17.26
N GLY A 2 23.86 20.25 16.59
CA GLY A 2 23.93 19.80 15.20
C GLY A 2 23.28 20.77 14.21
N HIS A 3 23.63 20.61 12.94
CA HIS A 3 23.00 21.24 11.79
C HIS A 3 21.60 20.67 11.58
N CYS A 4 20.71 21.47 10.99
CA CYS A 4 19.34 21.06 10.68
C CYS A 4 19.24 20.74 9.18
N TYR A 5 18.59 19.65 8.82
CA TYR A 5 18.45 19.23 7.44
C TYR A 5 17.00 18.86 7.10
N GLU A 6 16.56 19.21 5.91
CA GLU A 6 15.48 18.53 5.20
C GLU A 6 16.09 17.36 4.43
N VAL A 7 15.66 16.14 4.75
CA VAL A 7 16.02 14.93 4.03
C VAL A 7 14.77 14.42 3.33
N ALA A 8 14.82 14.24 2.01
CA ALA A 8 13.63 13.92 1.25
C ALA A 8 13.87 12.88 0.16
N VAL A 9 12.89 12.01 -0.01
CA VAL A 9 12.72 11.11 -1.16
C VAL A 9 11.47 11.56 -1.88
N LYS A 10 11.57 11.95 -3.16
CA LYS A 10 10.45 12.50 -3.92
C LYS A 10 10.35 11.87 -5.30
N GLY A 11 9.12 11.63 -5.76
CA GLY A 11 8.86 11.21 -7.13
C GLY A 11 9.21 9.75 -7.43
N LEU A 12 9.20 8.85 -6.44
CA LEU A 12 9.25 7.43 -6.72
C LEU A 12 8.01 7.00 -7.51
N ALA A 13 8.10 5.85 -8.18
CA ALA A 13 7.06 5.41 -9.12
C ALA A 13 5.66 5.26 -8.50
N GLY A 14 5.59 4.94 -7.20
CA GLY A 14 4.37 4.61 -6.47
C GLY A 14 3.59 3.44 -7.12
N GLY A 15 2.43 3.12 -6.57
CA GLY A 15 1.56 2.08 -7.11
C GLY A 15 0.49 1.64 -6.11
N HIS A 16 -0.42 0.78 -6.54
CA HIS A 16 -1.44 0.20 -5.67
C HIS A 16 -0.80 -0.82 -4.72
N SER A 17 -0.96 -0.65 -3.40
CA SER A 17 -0.28 -1.42 -2.34
C SER A 17 -0.67 -2.91 -2.23
N GLY A 18 -1.58 -3.37 -3.08
CA GLY A 18 -1.94 -4.77 -3.33
C GLY A 18 -1.43 -5.27 -4.69
N VAL A 19 -2.07 -4.83 -5.78
CA VAL A 19 -1.73 -5.23 -7.17
C VAL A 19 -0.28 -4.97 -7.59
N ASP A 20 0.39 -3.96 -7.04
CA ASP A 20 1.76 -3.60 -7.41
C ASP A 20 2.82 -3.96 -6.35
N ILE A 21 2.43 -4.58 -5.23
CA ILE A 21 3.29 -4.76 -4.05
C ILE A 21 4.44 -5.76 -4.29
N ASP A 22 4.28 -6.67 -5.25
CA ASP A 22 5.25 -7.67 -5.68
C ASP A 22 6.21 -7.18 -6.77
N LYS A 23 6.02 -5.95 -7.27
CA LYS A 23 6.77 -5.42 -8.43
C LYS A 23 8.12 -4.79 -8.07
N GLY A 24 8.56 -4.90 -6.81
CA GLY A 24 9.80 -4.31 -6.34
C GLY A 24 9.82 -2.78 -6.38
N ILE A 25 8.65 -2.14 -6.31
CA ILE A 25 8.55 -0.67 -6.28
C ILE A 25 9.03 -0.19 -4.90
N PRO A 26 10.06 0.68 -4.84
CA PRO A 26 10.57 1.16 -3.57
C PRO A 26 9.53 2.04 -2.85
N SER A 27 9.42 1.86 -1.53
CA SER A 27 8.65 2.75 -0.65
C SER A 27 9.51 3.93 -0.21
N ALA A 28 9.06 5.15 -0.46
CA ALA A 28 9.78 6.36 -0.05
C ALA A 28 10.02 6.41 1.46
N ILE A 29 9.08 5.88 2.25
CA ILE A 29 9.21 5.77 3.71
C ILE A 29 10.40 4.88 4.08
N LYS A 30 10.51 3.70 3.46
CA LYS A 30 11.59 2.76 3.75
C LYS A 30 12.94 3.30 3.28
N VAL A 31 13.01 3.83 2.06
CA VAL A 31 14.24 4.45 1.53
C VAL A 31 14.73 5.57 2.44
N LEU A 32 13.83 6.46 2.89
CA LEU A 32 14.19 7.55 3.79
C LEU A 32 14.63 7.03 5.17
N GLY A 33 13.86 6.10 5.77
CA GLY A 33 14.18 5.55 7.08
C GLY A 33 15.50 4.79 7.11
N ASP A 34 15.77 3.96 6.10
CA ASP A 34 17.03 3.22 5.98
C ASP A 34 18.22 4.18 5.82
N TYR A 35 18.07 5.25 5.02
CA TYR A 35 19.09 6.30 4.92
C TYR A 35 19.36 6.99 6.26
N LEU A 36 18.32 7.36 7.01
CA LEU A 36 18.48 8.01 8.32
C LEU A 36 19.17 7.09 9.33
N TYR A 37 18.78 5.81 9.34
CA TYR A 37 19.38 4.78 10.20
C TYR A 37 20.86 4.54 9.87
N GLU A 38 21.20 4.32 8.59
CA GLU A 38 22.57 4.09 8.12
C GLU A 38 23.52 5.26 8.44
N ASN A 39 23.00 6.48 8.47
CA ASN A 39 23.77 7.68 8.80
C ASN A 39 23.79 8.00 10.31
N GLY A 40 23.24 7.13 11.16
CA GLY A 40 23.24 7.31 12.62
C GLY A 40 22.45 8.53 13.09
N VAL A 41 21.41 8.93 12.36
CA VAL A 41 20.56 10.06 12.75
C VAL A 41 19.72 9.65 13.95
N THR A 42 19.77 10.45 15.02
CA THR A 42 19.03 10.20 16.28
C THR A 42 18.01 11.29 16.59
N GLN A 43 18.10 12.45 15.93
CA GLN A 43 17.30 13.62 16.24
C GLN A 43 16.33 13.92 15.10
N LEU A 44 15.11 13.36 15.19
CA LEU A 44 14.01 13.62 14.25
C LEU A 44 13.15 14.78 14.77
N ALA A 45 12.90 15.80 13.96
CA ALA A 45 11.99 16.89 14.29
C ALA A 45 10.58 16.67 13.73
N SER A 46 10.49 16.21 12.48
CA SER A 46 9.22 15.83 11.86
C SER A 46 9.45 14.87 10.70
N LEU A 47 8.40 14.13 10.37
CA LEU A 47 8.33 13.23 9.23
C LEU A 47 6.93 13.30 8.62
N TYR A 48 6.89 13.53 7.31
CA TYR A 48 5.68 13.53 6.49
C TYR A 48 5.92 12.64 5.28
N ALA A 49 5.16 11.58 5.15
CA ALA A 49 5.37 10.62 4.08
C ALA A 49 4.09 9.89 3.70
N GLY A 50 4.00 9.53 2.42
CA GLY A 50 2.86 8.85 1.84
C GLY A 50 1.65 9.76 1.57
N GLU A 51 0.79 9.31 0.66
CA GLU A 51 -0.35 10.07 0.16
C GLU A 51 -1.69 9.39 0.44
N ARG A 52 -1.74 8.06 0.43
CA ARG A 52 -2.97 7.24 0.60
C ARG A 52 -2.65 5.90 1.23
N ARG A 53 -3.57 5.39 2.08
CA ARG A 53 -3.48 4.06 2.74
C ARG A 53 -3.21 2.90 1.77
N ASN A 54 -3.82 2.96 0.59
CA ASN A 54 -3.76 1.93 -0.44
C ASN A 54 -2.70 2.19 -1.53
N SER A 55 -1.77 3.12 -1.31
CA SER A 55 -0.68 3.43 -2.23
C SER A 55 0.68 3.12 -1.60
N ILE A 56 1.61 2.59 -2.41
CA ILE A 56 3.02 2.50 -2.06
C ILE A 56 3.56 3.94 -2.02
N PRO A 57 4.13 4.42 -0.89
CA PRO A 57 4.53 5.82 -0.74
C PRO A 57 5.53 6.27 -1.80
N ALA A 58 5.18 7.33 -2.53
CA ALA A 58 6.05 7.91 -3.56
C ALA A 58 6.94 9.04 -3.03
N ASN A 59 6.51 9.67 -1.93
CA ASN A 59 7.20 10.80 -1.32
C ASN A 59 7.33 10.64 0.19
N ALA A 60 8.47 11.07 0.74
CA ALA A 60 8.75 11.15 2.16
C ALA A 60 9.70 12.32 2.44
N VAL A 61 9.44 13.09 3.49
CA VAL A 61 10.25 14.24 3.91
C VAL A 61 10.41 14.20 5.42
N ALA A 62 11.66 14.22 5.89
CA ALA A 62 12.01 14.36 7.29
C ALA A 62 12.77 15.65 7.54
N ILE A 63 12.46 16.33 8.65
CA ILE A 63 13.31 17.37 9.22
C ILE A 63 14.08 16.75 10.37
N ILE A 64 15.40 16.83 10.34
CA ILE A 64 16.28 16.17 11.30
C ILE A 64 17.38 17.12 11.79
N ARG A 65 18.03 16.75 12.89
CA ARG A 65 19.30 17.34 13.32
C ARG A 65 20.41 16.30 13.27
N SER A 66 21.58 16.71 12.81
CA SER A 66 22.77 15.85 12.76
C SER A 66 24.01 16.66 13.11
N GLU A 67 24.92 16.06 13.88
CA GLU A 67 26.24 16.64 14.14
C GLU A 67 27.21 16.39 12.99
N SER A 68 27.00 15.30 12.25
CA SER A 68 27.72 14.98 11.01
C SER A 68 27.09 15.66 9.81
N GLU A 69 27.92 16.03 8.84
CA GLU A 69 27.46 16.45 7.52
C GLU A 69 26.72 15.29 6.83
N LEU A 70 25.58 15.59 6.21
CA LEU A 70 24.78 14.61 5.47
C LEU A 70 24.78 14.98 3.98
N LEU A 71 24.99 13.98 3.13
CA LEU A 71 25.03 14.14 1.68
C LEU A 71 23.95 13.25 1.04
N GLY A 72 23.23 13.80 0.07
CA GLY A 72 22.24 13.04 -0.70
C GLY A 72 22.88 11.85 -1.43
N ARG A 73 22.15 10.73 -1.51
CA ARG A 73 22.56 9.51 -2.20
C ARG A 73 21.35 8.84 -2.85
N GLY A 74 21.49 8.43 -4.11
CA GLY A 74 20.42 7.76 -4.85
C GLY A 74 19.17 8.64 -4.93
N ASP A 75 18.04 8.10 -4.46
CA ASP A 75 16.75 8.82 -4.42
C ASP A 75 16.62 9.81 -3.25
N VAL A 76 17.62 9.88 -2.37
CA VAL A 76 17.62 10.76 -1.19
C VAL A 76 18.29 12.08 -1.51
N THR A 77 17.56 13.16 -1.29
CA THR A 77 18.06 14.54 -1.35
C THR A 77 18.21 15.12 0.06
N VAL A 78 19.24 15.92 0.27
CA VAL A 78 19.53 16.57 1.56
C VAL A 78 19.72 18.07 1.33
N ARG A 79 19.06 18.88 2.16
CA ARG A 79 19.20 20.34 2.15
C ARG A 79 19.35 20.86 3.58
N GLU A 80 20.42 21.59 3.84
CA GLU A 80 20.61 22.25 5.12
C GLU A 80 19.59 23.39 5.32
N LEU A 81 19.07 23.51 6.54
CA LEU A 81 18.07 24.50 6.95
C LEU A 81 18.68 25.47 7.96
N LYS A 82 18.24 26.73 7.88
CA LYS A 82 18.60 27.78 8.85
C LYS A 82 17.79 27.66 10.14
N GLU A 83 16.59 27.11 10.05
CA GLU A 83 15.67 26.93 11.17
C GLU A 83 16.10 25.73 12.03
N GLN A 84 15.84 25.82 13.34
CA GLN A 84 16.17 24.77 14.30
C GLN A 84 14.93 24.38 15.10
N PRO A 85 14.02 23.58 14.51
CA PRO A 85 12.82 23.14 15.21
C PRO A 85 13.17 22.25 16.41
N SER A 86 12.21 22.14 17.33
CA SER A 86 12.28 21.14 18.41
C SER A 86 12.26 19.73 17.83
N VAL A 87 13.00 18.83 18.47
CA VAL A 87 13.06 17.43 18.07
C VAL A 87 12.09 16.58 18.90
N LEU A 88 11.56 15.53 18.28
CA LEU A 88 10.77 14.51 18.95
C LEU A 88 11.64 13.79 19.99
N LYS A 89 11.07 13.55 21.17
CA LYS A 89 11.78 12.87 22.26
C LYS A 89 12.26 11.47 21.86
N GLU A 90 11.43 10.76 21.10
CA GLU A 90 11.66 9.38 20.67
C GLU A 90 12.19 9.29 19.22
N GLY A 91 12.92 10.31 18.75
CA GLY A 91 13.37 10.41 17.36
C GLY A 91 14.16 9.18 16.87
N THR A 92 15.14 8.71 17.64
CA THR A 92 15.89 7.48 17.33
C THR A 92 14.96 6.27 17.21
N LYS A 93 14.03 6.12 18.16
CA LYS A 93 13.09 4.99 18.21
C LYS A 93 12.18 4.94 16.99
N ILE A 94 11.76 6.10 16.47
CA ILE A 94 10.96 6.22 15.24
C ILE A 94 11.78 5.82 14.00
N ILE A 95 13.04 6.24 13.93
CA ILE A 95 13.93 5.87 12.82
C ILE A 95 14.19 4.36 12.82
N ASP A 96 14.48 3.78 13.99
CA ASP A 96 14.67 2.34 14.18
C ASP A 96 13.42 1.55 13.80
N LEU A 97 12.22 2.04 14.16
CA LEU A 97 10.94 1.44 13.78
C LEU A 97 10.81 1.36 12.27
N ILE A 98 11.01 2.48 11.57
CA ILE A 98 10.84 2.54 10.11
C ILE A 98 11.86 1.62 9.45
N HIS A 99 13.11 1.60 9.93
CA HIS A 99 14.14 0.69 9.44
C HIS A 99 13.76 -0.79 9.64
N ALA A 100 13.32 -1.16 10.84
CA ALA A 100 12.97 -2.52 11.21
C ALA A 100 11.66 -3.03 10.56
N PHE A 101 10.76 -2.12 10.17
CA PHE A 101 9.47 -2.51 9.60
C PHE A 101 9.62 -3.27 8.28
N LYS A 102 9.11 -4.50 8.26
CA LYS A 102 9.15 -5.42 7.12
C LYS A 102 8.02 -5.13 6.13
N GLN A 103 8.22 -4.08 5.33
CA GLN A 103 7.37 -3.65 4.22
C GLN A 103 7.29 -4.69 3.10
N GLY A 104 6.10 -4.84 2.49
CA GLY A 104 5.89 -5.55 1.23
C GLY A 104 5.29 -6.95 1.38
N VAL A 105 5.64 -7.84 0.46
CA VAL A 105 5.19 -9.24 0.43
C VAL A 105 5.78 -10.02 1.61
N ARG A 106 4.93 -10.75 2.31
CA ARG A 106 5.27 -11.60 3.47
C ARG A 106 5.14 -13.08 3.17
N ALA A 107 4.26 -13.44 2.25
CA ALA A 107 4.12 -14.80 1.72
C ALA A 107 3.58 -14.76 0.28
N ASP A 108 3.98 -15.74 -0.53
CA ASP A 108 3.59 -15.89 -1.93
C ASP A 108 2.58 -17.02 -2.11
N ASN A 109 1.55 -16.80 -2.93
CA ASN A 109 0.62 -17.84 -3.35
C ASN A 109 1.12 -18.45 -4.68
N LYS A 110 1.82 -19.57 -4.61
CA LYS A 110 2.44 -20.21 -5.80
C LYS A 110 1.43 -20.71 -6.83
N GLU A 111 0.22 -21.08 -6.40
CA GLU A 111 -0.82 -21.59 -7.30
C GLU A 111 -1.42 -20.45 -8.14
N LEU A 112 -1.69 -19.31 -7.50
CA LEU A 112 -2.30 -18.15 -8.15
C LEU A 112 -1.27 -17.22 -8.80
N GLY A 113 0.01 -17.34 -8.44
CA GLY A 113 1.09 -16.48 -8.95
C GLY A 113 0.94 -15.02 -8.50
N ILE A 114 0.37 -14.80 -7.32
CA ILE A 114 0.16 -13.49 -6.69
C ILE A 114 0.62 -13.56 -5.22
N PRO A 115 0.80 -12.42 -4.53
CA PRO A 115 1.05 -12.44 -3.09
C PRO A 115 -0.09 -13.10 -2.33
N ASP A 116 0.26 -13.83 -1.28
CA ASP A 116 -0.70 -14.44 -0.35
C ASP A 116 -0.94 -13.52 0.85
N VAL A 117 0.14 -12.92 1.37
CA VAL A 117 0.14 -12.01 2.53
C VAL A 117 1.07 -10.84 2.24
N SER A 118 0.65 -9.61 2.51
CA SER A 118 1.49 -8.42 2.38
C SER A 118 1.09 -7.31 3.35
N ILE A 119 2.00 -6.38 3.62
CA ILE A 119 1.72 -5.17 4.37
C ILE A 119 2.39 -3.93 3.76
N ASN A 120 1.70 -2.80 3.81
CA ASN A 120 2.19 -1.51 3.33
C ASN A 120 2.19 -0.47 4.46
N LEU A 121 3.37 -0.01 4.87
CA LEU A 121 3.59 1.22 5.64
C LEU A 121 3.28 2.40 4.72
N ALA A 122 2.10 2.98 4.92
CA ALA A 122 1.43 3.77 3.90
C ALA A 122 1.56 5.27 4.15
N ILE A 123 1.38 5.71 5.39
CA ILE A 123 1.39 7.13 5.75
C ILE A 123 2.11 7.30 7.09
N ILE A 124 2.94 8.33 7.18
CA ILE A 124 3.47 8.83 8.45
C ILE A 124 3.30 10.34 8.48
N THR A 125 2.70 10.86 9.54
CA THR A 125 2.51 12.30 9.75
C THR A 125 2.90 12.70 11.16
N THR A 126 3.60 13.82 11.29
CA THR A 126 3.87 14.46 12.59
C THR A 126 2.85 15.57 12.82
N ASP A 127 2.21 15.59 13.98
CA ASP A 127 1.29 16.67 14.35
C ASP A 127 2.05 17.89 14.92
N GLU A 128 1.34 19.03 15.06
CA GLU A 128 1.93 20.28 15.58
C GLU A 128 2.34 20.22 17.06
N LYS A 129 1.86 19.22 17.81
CA LYS A 129 2.14 19.00 19.23
C LYS A 129 3.26 17.98 19.46
N GLY A 130 3.83 17.42 18.39
CA GLY A 130 4.90 16.42 18.45
C GLY A 130 4.42 14.96 18.58
N GLY A 131 3.14 14.70 18.30
CA GLY A 131 2.61 13.35 18.08
C GLY A 131 2.96 12.82 16.69
N LEU A 132 2.98 11.49 16.54
CA LEU A 132 3.24 10.82 15.27
C LEU A 132 2.12 9.81 14.99
N ASP A 133 1.46 9.98 13.86
CA ASP A 133 0.48 9.03 13.35
C ASP A 133 1.11 8.19 12.25
N ILE A 134 0.92 6.88 12.33
CA ILE A 134 1.42 5.90 11.35
C ILE A 134 0.24 5.06 10.89
N GLU A 135 0.07 4.95 9.57
CA GLU A 135 -0.94 4.08 8.97
C GLU A 135 -0.29 2.97 8.17
N THR A 136 -0.78 1.74 8.38
CA THR A 136 -0.42 0.56 7.59
C THR A 136 -1.65 -0.06 6.92
N SER A 137 -1.43 -0.78 5.82
CA SER A 137 -2.48 -1.53 5.13
C SER A 137 -2.02 -2.98 4.95
N ALA A 138 -2.60 -3.87 5.74
CA ALA A 138 -2.39 -5.32 5.66
C ALA A 138 -3.37 -5.96 4.68
N ARG A 139 -2.93 -6.99 3.97
CA ARG A 139 -3.74 -7.77 3.02
C ARG A 139 -3.36 -9.23 3.09
N ALA A 140 -4.35 -10.12 3.07
CA ALA A 140 -4.14 -11.54 2.89
C ALA A 140 -5.28 -12.18 2.08
N MET A 141 -4.99 -13.30 1.42
CA MET A 141 -5.98 -14.11 0.70
C MET A 141 -6.86 -14.94 1.64
N ASP A 142 -6.40 -15.17 2.87
CA ASP A 142 -7.09 -15.93 3.91
C ASP A 142 -7.27 -15.09 5.20
N ALA A 143 -8.37 -15.34 5.92
CA ALA A 143 -8.75 -14.57 7.09
C ALA A 143 -7.84 -14.84 8.31
N ASP A 144 -7.41 -16.08 8.51
CA ASP A 144 -6.55 -16.48 9.63
C ASP A 144 -5.13 -15.91 9.42
N ALA A 145 -4.67 -15.89 8.17
CA ALA A 145 -3.41 -15.26 7.79
C ALA A 145 -3.45 -13.72 7.98
N LEU A 146 -4.59 -13.07 7.67
CA LEU A 146 -4.76 -11.63 7.90
C LEU A 146 -4.76 -11.29 9.40
N GLU A 147 -5.42 -12.11 10.21
CA GLU A 147 -5.47 -11.97 11.66
C GLU A 147 -4.07 -12.14 12.27
N SER A 148 -3.35 -13.19 11.88
CA SER A 148 -1.97 -13.43 12.33
C SER A 148 -1.04 -12.26 11.99
N LEU A 149 -1.14 -11.71 10.76
CA LEU A 149 -0.35 -10.54 10.35
C LEU A 149 -0.75 -9.29 11.16
N THR A 150 -2.03 -9.13 11.47
CA THR A 150 -2.53 -8.00 12.25
C THR A 150 -2.01 -8.06 13.68
N GLU A 151 -2.06 -9.23 14.33
CA GLU A 151 -1.49 -9.45 15.66
C GLU A 151 0.02 -9.17 15.68
N GLU A 152 0.79 -9.72 14.74
CA GLU A 152 2.24 -9.44 14.60
C GLU A 152 2.50 -7.93 14.47
N THR A 153 1.67 -7.23 13.70
CA THR A 153 1.83 -5.80 13.44
C THR A 153 1.48 -4.97 14.67
N VAL A 154 0.41 -5.32 15.38
CA VAL A 154 0.02 -4.67 16.64
C VAL A 154 1.15 -4.81 17.66
N ASP A 155 1.63 -6.03 17.90
CA ASP A 155 2.72 -6.32 18.83
C ASP A 155 3.99 -5.53 18.47
N PHE A 156 4.31 -5.44 17.17
CA PHE A 156 5.44 -4.65 16.69
C PHE A 156 5.31 -3.17 17.08
N PHE A 157 4.19 -2.51 16.76
CA PHE A 157 4.02 -1.09 17.07
C PHE A 157 3.90 -0.81 18.58
N GLU A 158 3.25 -1.70 19.35
CA GLU A 158 3.16 -1.60 20.81
C GLU A 158 4.54 -1.76 21.48
N ALA A 159 5.41 -2.63 20.97
CA ALA A 159 6.80 -2.73 21.43
C ALA A 159 7.56 -1.41 21.21
N TYR A 160 7.21 -0.67 20.17
CA TYR A 160 7.71 0.69 19.94
C TYR A 160 6.94 1.78 20.73
N GLY A 161 5.98 1.42 21.57
CA GLY A 161 5.27 2.32 22.48
C GLY A 161 4.12 3.09 21.84
N PHE A 162 3.62 2.63 20.69
CA PHE A 162 2.45 3.22 20.05
C PHE A 162 1.16 2.64 20.65
N PHE A 163 0.11 3.46 20.69
CA PHE A 163 -1.26 2.96 20.83
C PHE A 163 -1.75 2.55 19.45
N VAL A 164 -2.15 1.29 19.29
CA VAL A 164 -2.56 0.74 18.00
C VAL A 164 -4.07 0.55 17.97
N LYS A 165 -4.69 0.98 16.87
CA LYS A 165 -6.10 0.71 16.58
C LYS A 165 -6.20 -0.03 15.25
N VAL A 166 -6.92 -1.14 15.25
CA VAL A 166 -7.26 -1.89 14.03
C VAL A 166 -8.59 -1.37 13.49
N GLU A 167 -8.61 -0.97 12.22
CA GLU A 167 -9.78 -0.46 11.51
C GLU A 167 -10.00 -1.23 10.19
N ASP A 168 -11.21 -1.12 9.61
CA ASP A 168 -11.51 -1.49 8.23
C ASP A 168 -11.18 -2.96 7.83
N LYS A 169 -11.48 -3.94 8.69
CA LYS A 169 -11.35 -5.37 8.35
C LYS A 169 -12.40 -5.74 7.29
N TYR A 170 -11.97 -5.96 6.05
CA TYR A 170 -12.82 -6.48 4.97
C TYR A 170 -12.61 -7.99 4.79
N PRO A 171 -13.69 -8.76 4.55
CA PRO A 171 -13.57 -10.20 4.31
C PRO A 171 -12.88 -10.49 2.98
N ALA A 172 -12.10 -11.57 2.94
CA ALA A 172 -11.58 -12.10 1.69
C ALA A 172 -12.72 -12.60 0.79
N TRP A 173 -12.65 -12.27 -0.51
CA TRP A 173 -13.59 -12.79 -1.49
C TRP A 173 -13.03 -14.07 -2.12
N LYS A 174 -13.53 -15.22 -1.66
CA LYS A 174 -13.12 -16.53 -2.19
C LYS A 174 -13.65 -16.71 -3.63
N PRO A 175 -12.82 -17.23 -4.56
CA PRO A 175 -13.28 -17.55 -5.91
C PRO A 175 -14.46 -18.54 -5.91
N ASP A 176 -15.53 -18.21 -6.63
CA ASP A 176 -16.70 -19.08 -6.83
C ASP A 176 -16.94 -19.27 -8.33
N VAL A 177 -16.88 -20.53 -8.80
CA VAL A 177 -17.24 -20.88 -10.18
C VAL A 177 -18.70 -21.31 -10.19
N SER A 178 -19.52 -20.56 -10.91
CA SER A 178 -20.97 -20.70 -10.94
C SER A 178 -21.50 -20.48 -12.35
N THR A 179 -22.76 -20.85 -12.58
CA THR A 179 -23.44 -20.59 -13.85
C THR A 179 -23.39 -19.11 -14.25
N PHE A 180 -23.42 -18.18 -13.28
CA PHE A 180 -23.31 -16.76 -13.55
C PHE A 180 -21.90 -16.37 -14.02
N THR A 181 -20.84 -16.89 -13.39
CA THR A 181 -19.46 -16.60 -13.82
C THR A 181 -19.14 -17.23 -15.17
N ASP A 182 -19.80 -18.35 -15.51
CA ASP A 182 -19.75 -18.95 -16.86
C ASP A 182 -20.39 -18.03 -17.91
N ILE A 183 -21.61 -17.51 -17.66
CA ILE A 183 -22.27 -16.55 -18.57
C ILE A 183 -21.39 -15.32 -18.80
N VAL A 184 -20.85 -14.74 -17.72
CA VAL A 184 -19.95 -13.57 -17.80
C VAL A 184 -18.70 -13.91 -18.62
N SER A 185 -18.12 -15.09 -18.43
CA SER A 185 -16.94 -15.56 -19.17
C SER A 185 -17.23 -15.74 -20.66
N GLU A 186 -18.41 -16.26 -21.02
CA GLU A 186 -18.84 -16.41 -22.41
C GLU A 186 -19.04 -15.06 -23.10
N GLU A 187 -19.72 -14.10 -22.46
CA GLU A 187 -19.92 -12.76 -23.04
C GLU A 187 -18.59 -12.01 -23.18
N MET A 188 -17.68 -12.14 -22.20
CA MET A 188 -16.32 -11.63 -22.31
C MET A 188 -15.58 -12.21 -23.52
N LYS A 189 -15.67 -13.54 -23.76
CA LYS A 189 -15.03 -14.19 -24.92
C LYS A 189 -15.58 -13.70 -26.25
N LYS A 190 -16.89 -13.44 -26.37
CA LYS A 190 -17.50 -12.93 -27.61
C LYS A 190 -16.93 -11.56 -28.01
N VAL A 191 -16.66 -10.69 -27.04
CA VAL A 191 -16.19 -9.31 -27.30
C VAL A 191 -14.66 -9.19 -27.32
N PHE A 192 -13.96 -9.88 -26.42
CA PHE A 192 -12.51 -9.79 -26.26
C PHE A 192 -11.74 -10.96 -26.90
N GLY A 193 -12.44 -11.99 -27.39
CA GLY A 193 -11.85 -13.20 -27.98
C GLY A 193 -11.34 -14.22 -26.95
N THR A 194 -11.07 -13.79 -25.72
CA THR A 194 -10.62 -14.64 -24.61
C THR A 194 -11.15 -14.12 -23.28
N SER A 195 -11.20 -14.99 -22.28
CA SER A 195 -11.53 -14.65 -20.90
C SER A 195 -10.79 -15.59 -19.95
N LYS A 196 -10.33 -15.06 -18.82
CA LYS A 196 -9.68 -15.82 -17.75
C LYS A 196 -10.28 -15.39 -16.41
N LEU A 197 -10.73 -16.35 -15.62
CA LEU A 197 -11.08 -16.11 -14.21
C LEU A 197 -9.78 -15.96 -13.41
N MET A 198 -9.70 -14.90 -12.60
CA MET A 198 -8.51 -14.56 -11.84
C MET A 198 -8.88 -14.10 -10.43
N ALA A 199 -8.02 -14.42 -9.48
CA ALA A 199 -7.96 -13.73 -8.20
C ALA A 199 -7.02 -12.53 -8.32
N ILE A 200 -7.22 -11.51 -7.48
CA ILE A 200 -6.32 -10.37 -7.36
C ILE A 200 -5.94 -10.17 -5.91
N HIS A 201 -4.69 -9.80 -5.65
CA HIS A 201 -4.23 -9.42 -4.30
C HIS A 201 -4.64 -7.97 -3.98
N ALA A 202 -5.94 -7.74 -3.91
CA ALA A 202 -6.54 -6.43 -3.63
C ALA A 202 -7.92 -6.61 -2.99
N GLY A 203 -8.38 -5.59 -2.28
CA GLY A 203 -9.74 -5.56 -1.76
C GLY A 203 -10.74 -5.29 -2.87
N LEU A 204 -11.80 -6.09 -2.93
CA LEU A 204 -12.98 -5.85 -3.77
C LEU A 204 -14.22 -5.84 -2.89
N GLU A 205 -15.12 -4.90 -3.13
CA GLU A 205 -16.37 -4.76 -2.39
C GLU A 205 -17.25 -6.02 -2.50
N CYS A 206 -17.04 -6.85 -3.52
CA CYS A 206 -17.69 -8.15 -3.68
C CYS A 206 -17.58 -9.04 -2.42
N GLY A 207 -16.46 -9.00 -1.70
CA GLY A 207 -16.31 -9.78 -0.45
C GLY A 207 -17.30 -9.33 0.62
N VAL A 208 -17.41 -8.02 0.83
CA VAL A 208 -18.33 -7.40 1.81
C VAL A 208 -19.79 -7.66 1.42
N ILE A 209 -20.11 -7.51 0.13
CA ILE A 209 -21.48 -7.70 -0.35
C ILE A 209 -21.87 -9.19 -0.25
N ALA A 210 -20.95 -10.11 -0.53
CA ALA A 210 -21.20 -11.55 -0.44
C ALA A 210 -21.44 -12.01 1.01
N GLU A 211 -20.77 -11.44 2.00
CA GLU A 211 -21.02 -11.75 3.41
C GLU A 211 -22.46 -11.38 3.81
N LYS A 212 -22.96 -10.24 3.32
CA LYS A 212 -24.33 -9.78 3.59
C LYS A 212 -25.38 -10.53 2.77
N TYR A 213 -25.04 -10.98 1.56
CA TYR A 213 -25.93 -11.66 0.62
C TYR A 213 -25.33 -13.00 0.14
N PRO A 214 -25.26 -14.03 1.00
CA PRO A 214 -24.50 -15.26 0.72
C PRO A 214 -25.05 -16.10 -0.43
N THR A 215 -26.30 -15.90 -0.82
CA THR A 215 -26.93 -16.59 -1.95
C THR A 215 -26.74 -15.86 -3.29
N MET A 216 -26.30 -14.59 -3.27
CA MET A 216 -26.07 -13.81 -4.48
C MET A 216 -24.81 -14.30 -5.19
N LYS A 217 -24.86 -14.35 -6.52
CA LYS A 217 -23.70 -14.70 -7.35
C LYS A 217 -23.01 -13.43 -7.84
N PHE A 218 -21.68 -13.44 -7.79
CA PHE A 218 -20.86 -12.27 -8.10
C PHE A 218 -19.87 -12.57 -9.20
N ALA A 219 -19.61 -11.58 -10.04
CA ALA A 219 -18.50 -11.52 -10.97
C ALA A 219 -18.02 -10.08 -11.03
N SER A 220 -16.70 -9.87 -11.10
CA SER A 220 -16.11 -8.53 -11.27
C SER A 220 -15.43 -8.47 -12.63
N ILE A 221 -15.81 -7.47 -13.43
CA ILE A 221 -15.22 -7.16 -14.74
C ILE A 221 -14.97 -5.66 -14.84
N GLY A 222 -14.04 -5.25 -15.69
CA GLY A 222 -13.72 -3.84 -15.86
C GLY A 222 -12.86 -3.57 -17.10
N PRO A 223 -12.73 -2.30 -17.50
CA PRO A 223 -11.80 -1.91 -18.54
C PRO A 223 -10.34 -2.04 -18.06
N THR A 224 -9.41 -1.98 -19.01
CA THR A 224 -7.98 -1.96 -18.68
C THR A 224 -7.59 -0.60 -18.13
N ILE A 225 -7.31 -0.55 -16.83
CA ILE A 225 -6.74 0.59 -16.11
C ILE A 225 -5.29 0.24 -15.74
N ARG A 226 -4.36 1.19 -15.92
CA ARG A 226 -2.94 1.04 -15.56
C ARG A 226 -2.55 2.03 -14.47
N TYR A 227 -1.76 1.55 -13.52
CA TYR A 227 -1.21 2.31 -12.40
C TYR A 227 -2.26 3.05 -11.55
N PRO A 228 -3.35 2.37 -11.14
CA PRO A 228 -4.37 3.00 -10.30
C PRO A 228 -3.74 3.55 -9.01
N HIS A 229 -4.27 4.65 -8.51
CA HIS A 229 -3.79 5.32 -7.28
C HIS A 229 -2.37 5.87 -7.38
N SER A 230 -1.94 6.22 -8.59
CA SER A 230 -0.67 6.92 -8.84
C SER A 230 -0.91 8.12 -9.75
N THR A 231 0.07 9.02 -9.84
CA THR A 231 0.05 10.14 -10.79
C THR A 231 0.16 9.69 -12.26
N ARG A 232 0.46 8.41 -12.49
CA ARG A 232 0.55 7.77 -13.81
C ARG A 232 -0.73 7.05 -14.21
N GLU A 233 -1.80 7.16 -13.41
CA GLU A 233 -3.06 6.47 -13.64
C GLU A 233 -3.64 6.81 -15.02
N MET A 234 -3.98 5.77 -15.79
CA MET A 234 -4.51 5.91 -17.14
C MET A 234 -5.45 4.76 -17.49
N VAL A 235 -6.46 5.03 -18.32
CA VAL A 235 -7.44 4.04 -18.80
C VAL A 235 -7.34 3.86 -20.32
N ASN A 236 -7.44 2.63 -20.78
CA ASN A 236 -7.50 2.34 -22.22
C ASN A 236 -8.93 2.57 -22.74
N ILE A 237 -9.12 3.62 -23.53
CA ILE A 237 -10.45 4.03 -24.05
C ILE A 237 -11.13 2.90 -24.83
N GLY A 238 -10.40 2.19 -25.69
CA GLY A 238 -10.97 1.08 -26.48
C GLY A 238 -11.47 -0.08 -25.61
N SER A 239 -10.81 -0.34 -24.48
CA SER A 239 -11.28 -1.34 -23.51
C SER A 239 -12.56 -0.92 -22.79
N VAL A 240 -12.80 0.39 -22.59
CA VAL A 240 -14.03 0.90 -21.97
C VAL A 240 -15.25 0.59 -22.84
N GLU A 241 -15.16 0.87 -24.14
CA GLU A 241 -16.24 0.57 -25.09
C GLU A 241 -16.53 -0.94 -25.13
N LYS A 242 -15.49 -1.78 -25.18
CA LYS A 242 -15.65 -3.24 -25.16
C LYS A 242 -16.27 -3.74 -23.87
N THR A 243 -15.82 -3.26 -22.71
CA THR A 243 -16.41 -3.63 -21.41
C THR A 243 -17.89 -3.21 -21.33
N TYR A 244 -18.25 -2.05 -21.88
CA TYR A 244 -19.64 -1.62 -21.98
C TYR A 244 -20.49 -2.57 -22.83
N LEU A 245 -19.97 -3.03 -23.98
CA LEU A 245 -20.66 -4.03 -24.80
C LEU A 245 -20.86 -5.35 -24.05
N VAL A 246 -19.83 -5.84 -23.35
CA VAL A 246 -19.94 -7.05 -22.53
C VAL A 246 -21.03 -6.88 -21.48
N LEU A 247 -21.06 -5.76 -20.76
CA LEU A 247 -22.08 -5.49 -19.74
C LEU A 247 -23.50 -5.57 -20.34
N LYS A 248 -23.71 -5.00 -21.52
CA LYS A 248 -25.01 -5.06 -22.21
C LYS A 248 -25.41 -6.48 -22.58
N GLU A 249 -24.49 -7.29 -23.06
CA GLU A 249 -24.80 -8.68 -23.43
C GLU A 249 -25.05 -9.53 -22.17
N ILE A 250 -24.29 -9.33 -21.09
CA ILE A 250 -24.58 -9.99 -19.81
C ILE A 250 -26.01 -9.71 -19.38
N ILE A 251 -26.44 -8.43 -19.35
CA ILE A 251 -27.81 -8.05 -18.94
C ILE A 251 -28.89 -8.73 -19.79
N LYS A 252 -28.64 -9.03 -21.06
CA LYS A 252 -29.60 -9.73 -21.93
C LYS A 252 -29.59 -11.24 -21.76
N SER A 253 -28.47 -11.79 -21.30
CA SER A 253 -28.25 -13.23 -21.12
C SER A 253 -28.69 -13.75 -19.74
N VAL A 254 -29.11 -12.85 -18.83
CA VAL A 254 -29.72 -13.18 -17.52
C VAL A 254 -31.23 -13.04 -17.52
#